data_AF-A0A661CDM9-F1
#
_entry.id   AF-A0A661CDM9-F1
#
_cell.length_a   1.000
_cell.length_b   1.000
_cell.length_c   1.000
_cell.angle_alpha   90.00
_cell.angle_beta   90.00
_cell.angle_gamma   90.00
#
_symmetry.space_group_name_H-M   'P 1'
#
loop_
_entity.id
_entity.type
_entity.pdbx_description
1 polymer ?
#
loop_
_entity_poly.entity_id
_entity_poly.type
_entity_poly.pdbx_seq_one_letter_code
_entity_poly.pdbx_strand_id
1 'polypeptide(L)'
;MLNIVKKKNHFFRLIVGSELSHTSKEFIQKNIWKRRWPPVQLIKDQKIVEDTWQHISEITADTDSPTVDVPRANIIVPFAYWLENKESLLNRDGMLGVCIDGDVDIQEVVKDIEHFDLIALDFPAFADGRSYSHARLLRDRYNFEGELRAVGDILRDQLFFMQRCGINSFQLREDKDMQDALNAFTELSVKYQTAADGAEPIYKYR
;
A
#
# COMPACT_ATOMS: atom_id res chain seq x y z
N MET A 1 0.41 19.19 35.00
CA MET A 1 -0.57 20.19 34.52
C MET A 1 -0.06 20.74 33.20
N LEU A 2 -0.41 20.10 32.08
CA LEU A 2 -1.54 20.47 31.21
C LEU A 2 -1.43 21.90 30.67
N ASN A 3 -0.93 22.06 29.43
CA ASN A 3 -1.52 22.96 28.43
C ASN A 3 -0.79 22.93 27.07
N ILE A 4 -0.85 21.81 26.34
CA ILE A 4 -0.54 21.77 24.89
C ILE A 4 -1.67 21.11 24.07
N VAL A 5 -2.80 20.73 24.70
CA VAL A 5 -3.88 19.99 24.02
C VAL A 5 -4.98 20.90 23.44
N LYS A 6 -5.02 22.20 23.75
CA LYS A 6 -6.21 23.04 23.44
C LYS A 6 -6.24 23.79 22.10
N LYS A 7 -5.25 23.66 21.20
CA LYS A 7 -5.24 24.45 19.94
C LYS A 7 -5.51 23.70 18.62
N LYS A 8 -5.90 22.42 18.65
CA LYS A 8 -6.13 21.64 17.40
C LYS A 8 -7.58 21.26 17.11
N ASN A 9 -8.56 21.67 17.92
CA ASN A 9 -9.95 21.20 17.79
C ASN A 9 -10.96 22.21 17.22
N HIS A 10 -10.54 23.27 16.51
CA HIS A 10 -11.48 24.26 15.97
C HIS A 10 -11.60 24.31 14.44
N PHE A 11 -10.88 23.46 13.70
CA PHE A 11 -10.86 23.49 12.22
C PHE A 11 -11.84 22.51 11.56
N PHE A 12 -12.57 21.70 12.34
CA PHE A 12 -13.23 20.49 11.83
C PHE A 12 -14.75 20.60 11.63
N ARG A 13 -15.37 21.77 11.78
CA ARG A 13 -16.85 21.88 11.85
C ARG A 13 -17.53 22.84 10.86
N LEU A 14 -16.90 23.22 9.75
CA LEU A 14 -17.51 24.25 8.87
C LEU A 14 -17.53 23.98 7.35
N ILE A 15 -17.27 22.76 6.88
CA ILE A 15 -17.25 22.49 5.42
C ILE A 15 -17.94 21.16 5.13
N VAL A 16 -19.26 21.11 5.32
CA VAL A 16 -20.09 20.08 4.67
C VAL A 16 -21.31 20.79 4.09
N GLY A 17 -21.27 21.03 2.78
CA GLY A 17 -22.42 21.43 1.98
C GLY A 17 -22.30 20.81 0.59
N SER A 18 -23.15 19.81 0.33
CA SER A 18 -23.73 19.36 -0.96
C SER A 18 -22.87 19.39 -2.24
N GLU A 19 -22.76 18.37 -3.10
CA GLU A 19 -23.58 17.18 -3.39
C GLU A 19 -22.82 16.29 -4.40
N LEU A 20 -22.08 15.26 -3.95
CA LEU A 20 -21.74 14.09 -4.78
C LEU A 20 -22.79 12.98 -4.59
N SER A 21 -22.94 12.12 -5.60
CA SER A 21 -23.91 11.01 -5.64
C SER A 21 -23.70 10.00 -4.52
N HIS A 22 -24.80 9.37 -4.08
CA HIS A 22 -24.87 8.55 -2.86
C HIS A 22 -23.90 7.35 -2.86
N THR A 23 -23.62 6.78 -4.03
CA THR A 23 -22.80 5.57 -4.19
C THR A 23 -21.30 5.81 -4.04
N SER A 24 -20.77 6.92 -4.56
CA SER A 24 -19.34 7.27 -4.41
C SER A 24 -19.01 7.80 -3.01
N LYS A 25 -19.96 8.47 -2.35
CA LYS A 25 -19.78 8.99 -1.00
C LYS A 25 -19.70 7.90 0.07
N GLU A 26 -20.47 6.81 -0.06
CA GLU A 26 -20.42 5.73 0.95
C GLU A 26 -19.12 4.94 0.93
N PHE A 27 -18.50 4.80 -0.25
CA PHE A 27 -17.20 4.13 -0.39
C PHE A 27 -16.07 4.97 0.23
N ILE A 28 -16.09 6.28 0.01
CA ILE A 28 -15.08 7.24 0.50
C ILE A 28 -15.26 7.57 1.99
N GLN A 29 -16.49 7.56 2.51
CA GLN A 29 -16.77 7.91 3.92
C GLN A 29 -16.44 6.79 4.90
N LYS A 30 -16.45 5.51 4.47
CA LYS A 30 -16.34 4.36 5.38
C LYS A 30 -14.92 3.86 5.61
N ASN A 31 -14.01 3.98 4.65
CA ASN A 31 -12.73 3.27 4.77
C ASN A 31 -11.51 4.12 4.42
N ILE A 32 -10.73 4.34 5.50
CA ILE A 32 -9.27 4.54 5.52
C ILE A 32 -8.85 6.00 5.22
N TRP A 33 -7.67 6.42 5.71
CA TRP A 33 -6.93 7.64 5.32
C TRP A 33 -7.07 8.96 6.12
N LYS A 34 -7.85 9.04 7.22
CA LYS A 34 -7.92 10.28 8.05
C LYS A 34 -6.77 10.48 9.08
N ARG A 35 -5.63 9.78 8.98
CA ARG A 35 -4.60 9.75 10.03
C ARG A 35 -3.25 10.31 9.56
N ARG A 36 -2.76 11.32 10.28
CA ARG A 36 -1.53 12.11 10.04
C ARG A 36 -0.28 11.33 10.48
N TRP A 37 0.68 11.10 9.58
CA TRP A 37 1.86 10.23 9.81
C TRP A 37 3.19 11.00 9.84
N PRO A 38 4.02 10.84 10.90
CA PRO A 38 5.50 10.88 10.76
C PRO A 38 6.24 9.89 11.71
N PRO A 39 7.53 9.57 11.52
CA PRO A 39 8.17 9.01 10.32
C PRO A 39 7.82 7.51 10.20
N VAL A 40 7.38 7.07 9.03
CA VAL A 40 6.68 5.78 8.89
C VAL A 40 7.71 4.68 8.69
N GLN A 41 8.23 4.08 9.74
CA GLN A 41 9.02 2.86 9.55
C GLN A 41 8.13 1.77 8.94
N LEU A 42 8.68 0.97 8.05
CA LEU A 42 8.03 -0.20 7.48
C LEU A 42 8.97 -1.40 7.53
N ILE A 43 8.42 -2.60 7.32
CA ILE A 43 9.26 -3.79 7.17
C ILE A 43 9.45 -4.05 5.69
N LYS A 44 10.70 -4.04 5.23
CA LYS A 44 11.08 -4.40 3.86
C LYS A 44 12.16 -5.48 3.90
N ASP A 45 11.97 -6.55 3.15
CA ASP A 45 12.90 -7.68 3.05
C ASP A 45 13.33 -8.19 4.45
N GLN A 46 12.36 -8.29 5.38
CA GLN A 46 12.55 -8.67 6.80
C GLN A 46 13.44 -7.72 7.61
N LYS A 47 13.53 -6.45 7.22
CA LYS A 47 14.27 -5.40 7.94
C LYS A 47 13.38 -4.19 8.15
N ILE A 48 13.52 -3.54 9.29
CA ILE A 48 12.86 -2.26 9.54
C ILE A 48 13.63 -1.18 8.77
N VAL A 49 12.94 -0.47 7.89
CA VAL A 49 13.48 0.63 7.08
C VAL A 49 12.59 1.85 7.17
N GLU A 50 13.13 3.02 6.83
CA GLU A 50 12.35 4.25 6.75
C GLU A 50 11.52 4.27 5.45
N ASP A 51 10.22 4.58 5.56
CA ASP A 51 9.39 4.77 4.38
C ASP A 51 9.62 6.15 3.76
N THR A 52 10.16 6.14 2.55
CA THR A 52 10.39 7.34 1.73
C THR A 52 9.20 7.67 0.82
N TRP A 53 8.15 6.86 0.83
CA TRP A 53 7.03 6.99 -0.09
C TRP A 53 5.89 7.83 0.49
N GLN A 54 5.24 8.62 -0.36
CA GLN A 54 4.09 9.43 0.01
C GLN A 54 2.83 8.90 -0.68
N HIS A 55 1.83 8.53 0.12
CA HIS A 55 0.51 8.15 -0.40
C HIS A 55 -0.29 9.39 -0.75
N ILE A 56 -0.65 9.52 -2.02
CA ILE A 56 -1.45 10.62 -2.54
C ILE A 56 -2.91 10.16 -2.56
N SER A 57 -3.63 10.34 -1.45
CA SER A 57 -5.02 9.88 -1.31
C SER A 57 -6.03 10.81 -2.01
N GLU A 58 -5.72 12.10 -2.09
CA GLU A 58 -6.58 13.14 -2.66
C GLU A 58 -5.69 14.30 -3.15
N ILE A 59 -5.30 14.34 -4.42
CA ILE A 59 -5.07 15.67 -5.02
C ILE A 59 -6.48 16.20 -5.23
N THR A 60 -7.00 16.89 -4.21
CA THR A 60 -8.29 17.57 -4.26
C THR A 60 -8.31 18.42 -5.53
N ALA A 61 -9.29 18.15 -6.41
CA ALA A 61 -9.54 18.91 -7.63
C ALA A 61 -9.87 20.40 -7.40
N ASP A 62 -9.91 20.85 -6.14
CA ASP A 62 -10.21 22.23 -5.76
C ASP A 62 -8.98 22.97 -5.21
N THR A 63 -7.88 22.93 -5.97
CA THR A 63 -6.88 24.00 -5.85
C THR A 63 -6.80 24.73 -7.19
N ASP A 64 -7.44 25.90 -7.26
CA ASP A 64 -7.11 26.98 -8.21
C ASP A 64 -5.68 27.51 -7.92
N SER A 65 -4.70 26.61 -8.00
CA SER A 65 -3.29 26.95 -7.96
C SER A 65 -2.54 25.93 -8.82
N PRO A 66 -2.00 26.35 -9.97
CA PRO A 66 -1.35 25.47 -10.92
C PRO A 66 0.07 25.15 -10.47
N THR A 67 0.26 24.64 -9.27
CA THR A 67 1.52 24.07 -8.77
C THR A 67 1.24 23.38 -7.44
N VAL A 68 0.53 22.24 -7.45
CA VAL A 68 0.94 21.21 -6.50
C VAL A 68 2.28 20.77 -7.06
N ASP A 69 3.35 21.29 -6.48
CA ASP A 69 4.70 20.81 -6.67
C ASP A 69 4.64 19.35 -6.21
N VAL A 70 4.21 18.43 -7.09
CA VAL A 70 4.20 17.00 -6.82
C VAL A 70 5.66 16.73 -6.50
N PRO A 71 5.99 16.47 -5.23
CA PRO A 71 7.37 16.60 -4.81
C PRO A 71 8.20 15.67 -5.69
N ARG A 72 9.47 16.00 -5.92
CA ARG A 72 10.47 15.07 -6.50
C ARG A 72 10.67 13.78 -5.66
N ALA A 73 9.76 13.52 -4.74
CA ALA A 73 9.70 12.39 -3.86
C ALA A 73 9.00 11.21 -4.54
N ASN A 74 9.18 10.05 -3.93
CA ASN A 74 8.56 8.82 -4.35
C ASN A 74 7.08 8.85 -3.94
N ILE A 75 6.17 8.63 -4.89
CA ILE A 75 4.72 8.73 -4.63
C ILE A 75 4.00 7.43 -4.95
N ILE A 76 2.93 7.18 -4.19
CA ILE A 76 1.99 6.08 -4.42
C ILE A 76 0.64 6.70 -4.72
N VAL A 77 0.10 6.45 -5.91
CA VAL A 77 -1.20 6.96 -6.34
C VAL A 77 -2.23 5.84 -6.48
N PRO A 78 -3.53 6.08 -6.26
CA PRO A 78 -4.57 5.11 -6.60
C PRO A 78 -4.50 4.74 -8.08
N PHE A 79 -4.72 3.47 -8.43
CA PHE A 79 -4.63 3.02 -9.82
C PHE A 79 -5.62 3.73 -10.76
N ALA A 80 -6.82 4.07 -10.29
CA ALA A 80 -7.76 4.88 -11.06
C ALA A 80 -7.17 6.26 -11.44
N TYR A 81 -6.43 6.90 -10.54
CA TYR A 81 -5.79 8.19 -10.80
C TYR A 81 -4.64 8.06 -11.81
N TRP A 82 -3.90 6.94 -11.78
CA TRP A 82 -2.88 6.63 -12.79
C TRP A 82 -3.47 6.58 -14.20
N LEU A 83 -4.58 5.87 -14.38
CA LEU A 83 -5.24 5.73 -15.69
C LEU A 83 -5.63 7.09 -16.30
N GLU A 84 -6.05 8.04 -15.46
CA GLU A 84 -6.48 9.38 -15.89
C GLU A 84 -5.33 10.37 -16.10
N ASN A 85 -4.19 10.18 -15.41
CA ASN A 85 -3.12 11.19 -15.33
C ASN A 85 -1.74 10.66 -15.76
N LYS A 86 -1.70 9.56 -16.52
CA LYS A 86 -0.48 8.85 -16.93
C LYS A 86 0.62 9.77 -17.46
N GLU A 87 0.32 10.63 -18.43
CA GLU A 87 1.32 11.52 -19.04
C GLU A 87 1.95 12.50 -18.04
N SER A 88 1.13 13.07 -17.16
CA SER A 88 1.60 14.00 -16.12
C SER A 88 2.50 13.28 -15.10
N LEU A 89 2.11 12.06 -14.71
CA LEU A 89 2.84 11.26 -13.74
C LEU A 89 4.17 10.71 -14.28
N LEU A 90 4.25 10.43 -15.59
CA LEU A 90 5.47 10.00 -16.26
C LEU A 90 6.47 11.13 -16.50
N ASN A 91 6.00 12.37 -16.63
CA ASN A 91 6.86 13.55 -16.81
C ASN A 91 7.50 14.07 -15.50
N ARG A 92 7.25 13.39 -14.37
CA ARG A 92 7.79 13.77 -13.06
C ARG A 92 9.17 13.15 -12.83
N ASP A 93 10.03 13.87 -12.13
CA ASP A 93 11.24 13.32 -11.53
C ASP A 93 10.90 12.56 -10.22
N GLY A 94 11.11 11.25 -10.17
CA GLY A 94 10.97 10.45 -8.94
C GLY A 94 10.34 9.08 -9.17
N MET A 95 10.46 8.19 -8.19
CA MET A 95 9.90 6.84 -8.30
C MET A 95 8.37 6.89 -8.26
N LEU A 96 7.73 5.98 -8.98
CA LEU A 96 6.28 5.91 -9.08
C LEU A 96 5.79 4.57 -8.57
N GLY A 97 4.75 4.62 -7.75
CA GLY A 97 4.01 3.44 -7.35
C GLY A 97 2.51 3.63 -7.50
N VAL A 98 1.81 2.51 -7.61
CA VAL A 98 0.35 2.46 -7.68
C VAL A 98 -0.21 1.66 -6.52
N CYS A 99 -1.35 2.10 -5.99
CA CYS A 99 -2.13 1.36 -5.02
C CYS A 99 -3.32 0.70 -5.74
N ILE A 100 -3.43 -0.62 -5.62
CA ILE A 100 -4.52 -1.41 -6.16
C ILE A 100 -5.24 -2.17 -5.04
N ASP A 101 -6.55 -2.25 -5.15
CA ASP A 101 -7.37 -3.11 -4.30
C ASP A 101 -7.55 -4.50 -4.97
N GLY A 102 -8.32 -5.36 -4.30
CA GLY A 102 -8.63 -6.70 -4.79
C GLY A 102 -9.65 -6.75 -5.95
N ASP A 103 -10.33 -5.65 -6.27
CA ASP A 103 -11.32 -5.55 -7.35
C ASP A 103 -10.69 -5.08 -8.68
N VAL A 104 -9.50 -4.47 -8.65
CA VAL A 104 -8.75 -4.07 -9.84
C VAL A 104 -8.35 -5.30 -10.69
N ASP A 105 -8.63 -5.24 -12.00
CA ASP A 105 -8.11 -6.23 -12.93
C ASP A 105 -6.60 -6.08 -13.10
N ILE A 106 -5.86 -7.09 -12.65
CA ILE A 106 -4.40 -7.12 -12.73
C ILE A 106 -3.88 -7.03 -14.17
N GLN A 107 -4.65 -7.44 -15.18
CA GLN A 107 -4.22 -7.29 -16.59
C GLN A 107 -4.05 -5.82 -16.97
N GLU A 108 -4.89 -4.93 -16.44
CA GLU A 108 -4.78 -3.50 -16.71
C GLU A 108 -3.53 -2.90 -16.05
N VAL A 109 -3.20 -3.34 -14.84
CA VAL A 109 -1.99 -2.92 -14.12
C VAL A 109 -0.74 -3.36 -14.88
N VAL A 110 -0.75 -4.59 -15.40
CA VAL A 110 0.41 -5.19 -16.06
C VAL A 110 0.79 -4.47 -17.36
N LYS A 111 -0.17 -3.85 -18.07
CA LYS A 111 0.10 -3.11 -19.30
C LYS A 111 1.14 -2.00 -19.11
N ASP A 112 1.18 -1.44 -17.91
CA ASP A 112 2.02 -0.30 -17.54
C ASP A 112 3.07 -0.65 -16.48
N ILE A 113 3.31 -1.95 -16.25
CA ILE A 113 4.09 -2.45 -15.13
C ILE A 113 5.54 -1.93 -15.09
N GLU A 114 6.11 -1.64 -16.25
CA GLU A 114 7.47 -1.12 -16.40
C GLU A 114 7.64 0.30 -15.84
N HIS A 115 6.54 1.02 -15.62
CA HIS A 115 6.55 2.37 -15.06
C HIS A 115 6.46 2.39 -13.53
N PHE A 116 6.26 1.24 -12.89
CA PHE A 116 6.05 1.16 -11.46
C PHE A 116 7.28 0.58 -10.77
N ASP A 117 7.88 1.35 -9.87
CA ASP A 117 8.90 0.82 -8.97
C ASP A 117 8.27 0.11 -7.76
N LEU A 118 6.99 0.42 -7.48
CA LEU A 118 6.23 -0.12 -6.35
C LEU A 118 4.77 -0.38 -6.72
N ILE A 119 4.24 -1.53 -6.30
CA ILE A 119 2.80 -1.80 -6.32
C ILE A 119 2.35 -2.06 -4.88
N ALA A 120 1.53 -1.15 -4.37
CA ALA A 120 0.86 -1.27 -3.09
C ALA A 120 -0.43 -2.08 -3.27
N LEU A 121 -0.55 -3.16 -2.51
CA LEU A 121 -1.69 -4.05 -2.47
C LEU A 121 -2.49 -3.73 -1.22
N ASP A 122 -3.71 -3.23 -1.40
CA ASP A 122 -4.59 -2.90 -0.28
C ASP A 122 -5.24 -4.15 0.30
N PHE A 123 -5.25 -4.21 1.64
CA PHE A 123 -5.87 -5.24 2.45
C PHE A 123 -6.89 -4.56 3.38
N PRO A 124 -8.08 -4.22 2.88
CA PRO A 124 -9.08 -3.46 3.64
C PRO A 124 -9.66 -4.25 4.81
N ALA A 125 -9.72 -5.58 4.69
CA ALA A 125 -10.17 -6.48 5.74
C ALA A 125 -9.45 -7.84 5.65
N PHE A 126 -9.32 -8.50 6.79
CA PHE A 126 -8.65 -9.81 6.96
C PHE A 126 -9.11 -10.90 5.96
N ALA A 127 -10.37 -10.84 5.51
CA ALA A 127 -10.99 -11.86 4.67
C ALA A 127 -10.77 -11.67 3.16
N ASP A 128 -10.15 -10.58 2.70
CA ASP A 128 -9.93 -10.40 1.26
C ASP A 128 -8.64 -11.09 0.79
N GLY A 129 -8.81 -12.19 0.06
CA GLY A 129 -7.73 -13.00 -0.49
C GLY A 129 -7.23 -12.54 -1.86
N ARG A 130 -7.88 -11.57 -2.51
CA ARG A 130 -7.60 -11.24 -3.91
C ARG A 130 -6.23 -10.58 -4.10
N SER A 131 -5.85 -9.70 -3.18
CA SER A 131 -4.52 -9.09 -3.13
C SER A 131 -3.38 -10.13 -3.01
N TYR A 132 -3.60 -11.29 -2.38
CA TYR A 132 -2.62 -12.39 -2.40
C TYR A 132 -2.45 -13.00 -3.79
N SER A 133 -3.56 -13.17 -4.51
CA SER A 133 -3.55 -13.68 -5.89
C SER A 133 -2.85 -12.70 -6.82
N HIS A 134 -3.08 -11.40 -6.65
CA HIS A 134 -2.37 -10.34 -7.39
C HIS A 134 -0.86 -10.39 -7.13
N ALA A 135 -0.43 -10.44 -5.86
CA ALA A 135 0.99 -10.56 -5.51
C ALA A 135 1.66 -11.74 -6.22
N ARG A 136 1.00 -12.90 -6.19
CA ARG A 136 1.53 -14.11 -6.80
C ARG A 136 1.60 -14.02 -8.32
N LEU A 137 0.57 -13.47 -8.98
CA LEU A 137 0.60 -13.26 -10.42
C LEU A 137 1.72 -12.28 -10.83
N LEU A 138 1.87 -11.18 -10.09
CA LEU A 138 2.91 -10.18 -10.33
C LEU A 138 4.31 -10.79 -10.28
N ARG A 139 4.61 -11.64 -9.29
CA ARG A 139 5.90 -12.34 -9.20
C ARG A 139 6.03 -13.51 -10.17
N ASP A 140 5.11 -14.48 -10.13
CA ASP A 140 5.25 -15.77 -10.83
C ASP A 140 5.05 -15.64 -12.35
N ARG A 141 4.10 -14.79 -12.79
CA ARG A 141 3.71 -14.70 -14.20
C ARG A 141 4.31 -13.49 -14.90
N TYR A 142 4.29 -12.35 -14.24
CA TYR A 142 4.72 -11.07 -14.84
C TYR A 142 6.15 -10.68 -14.47
N ASN A 143 6.82 -11.48 -13.64
CA ASN A 143 8.20 -11.25 -13.20
C ASN A 143 8.44 -9.81 -12.75
N PHE A 144 7.48 -9.24 -12.02
CA PHE A 144 7.66 -7.93 -11.42
C PHE A 144 8.77 -8.02 -10.38
N GLU A 145 9.80 -7.18 -10.51
CA GLU A 145 10.95 -7.16 -9.61
C GLU A 145 10.90 -5.99 -8.61
N GLY A 146 10.00 -5.04 -8.83
CA GLY A 146 9.79 -3.89 -7.94
C GLY A 146 9.26 -4.26 -6.56
N GLU A 147 8.99 -3.23 -5.76
CA GLU A 147 8.48 -3.40 -4.40
C GLU A 147 7.01 -3.80 -4.43
N LEU A 148 6.66 -4.94 -3.80
CA LEU A 148 5.28 -5.29 -3.51
C LEU A 148 5.00 -4.96 -2.05
N ARG A 149 4.18 -3.94 -1.83
CA ARG A 149 3.88 -3.44 -0.50
C ARG A 149 2.48 -3.83 -0.06
N ALA A 150 2.34 -4.56 1.04
CA ALA A 150 1.05 -4.68 1.69
C ALA A 150 0.74 -3.40 2.46
N VAL A 151 -0.46 -2.86 2.26
CA VAL A 151 -1.03 -1.74 3.01
C VAL A 151 -2.42 -2.11 3.54
N GLY A 152 -2.87 -1.47 4.63
CA GLY A 152 -4.18 -1.74 5.24
C GLY A 152 -4.10 -2.43 6.60
N ASP A 153 -5.08 -3.28 6.92
CA ASP A 153 -5.19 -3.93 8.23
C ASP A 153 -4.44 -5.28 8.28
N ILE A 154 -3.11 -5.19 8.20
CA ILE A 154 -2.23 -6.36 8.16
C ILE A 154 -2.00 -6.92 9.55
N LEU A 155 -2.23 -8.23 9.72
CA LEU A 155 -1.96 -8.93 10.97
C LEU A 155 -0.58 -9.61 10.95
N ARG A 156 0.02 -9.75 12.14
CA ARG A 156 1.36 -10.34 12.33
C ARG A 156 1.45 -11.77 11.80
N ASP A 157 0.42 -12.57 12.10
CA ASP A 157 0.25 -13.96 11.67
C ASP A 157 0.12 -14.11 10.14
N GLN A 158 -0.25 -13.05 9.43
CA GLN A 158 -0.34 -13.06 7.96
C GLN A 158 1.00 -12.79 7.28
N LEU A 159 1.95 -12.13 7.94
CA LEU A 159 3.20 -11.65 7.34
C LEU A 159 3.99 -12.76 6.64
N PHE A 160 4.12 -13.92 7.29
CA PHE A 160 4.81 -15.06 6.71
C PHE A 160 4.16 -15.53 5.39
N PHE A 161 2.83 -15.62 5.36
CA PHE A 161 2.10 -16.07 4.17
C PHE A 161 2.13 -15.02 3.06
N MET A 162 1.99 -13.75 3.40
CA MET A 162 2.13 -12.63 2.47
C MET A 162 3.51 -12.62 1.82
N GLN A 163 4.57 -12.84 2.60
CA GLN A 163 5.93 -12.96 2.07
C GLN A 163 6.06 -14.12 1.10
N ARG A 164 5.43 -15.26 1.40
CA ARG A 164 5.42 -16.43 0.50
C ARG A 164 4.67 -16.16 -0.80
N CYS A 165 3.69 -15.28 -0.81
CA CYS A 165 3.07 -14.78 -2.04
C CYS A 165 3.93 -13.77 -2.81
N GLY A 166 5.09 -13.39 -2.26
CA GLY A 166 6.06 -12.51 -2.92
C GLY A 166 5.96 -11.04 -2.54
N ILE A 167 5.15 -10.71 -1.52
CA ILE A 167 5.10 -9.39 -0.91
C ILE A 167 6.37 -9.20 -0.09
N ASN A 168 7.11 -8.12 -0.32
CA ASN A 168 8.40 -7.91 0.34
C ASN A 168 8.45 -6.63 1.19
N SER A 169 7.39 -5.83 1.15
CA SER A 169 7.26 -4.61 1.95
C SER A 169 5.92 -4.59 2.69
N PHE A 170 5.92 -4.16 3.95
CA PHE A 170 4.76 -4.23 4.85
C PHE A 170 4.61 -2.93 5.63
N GLN A 171 3.53 -2.20 5.36
CA GLN A 171 3.16 -1.01 6.11
C GLN A 171 2.24 -1.39 7.27
N LEU A 172 2.83 -1.60 8.45
CA LEU A 172 2.09 -1.93 9.65
C LEU A 172 1.50 -0.67 10.31
N ARG A 173 0.39 -0.87 11.02
CA ARG A 173 -0.19 0.17 11.87
C ARG A 173 0.71 0.45 13.07
N GLU A 174 0.72 1.70 13.53
CA GLU A 174 1.54 2.16 14.67
C GLU A 174 1.25 1.42 16.00
N ASP A 175 0.06 0.81 16.13
CA ASP A 175 -0.31 0.03 17.32
C ASP A 175 0.35 -1.37 17.35
N LYS A 176 1.10 -1.74 16.32
CA LYS A 176 1.82 -3.02 16.24
C LYS A 176 3.31 -2.83 16.49
N ASP A 177 3.87 -3.76 17.26
CA ASP A 177 5.31 -3.82 17.50
C ASP A 177 6.01 -4.37 16.26
N MET A 178 6.83 -3.53 15.61
CA MET A 178 7.58 -3.91 14.41
C MET A 178 8.64 -4.97 14.69
N GLN A 179 9.24 -4.96 15.89
CA GLN A 179 10.24 -5.93 16.27
C GLN A 179 9.61 -7.30 16.50
N ASP A 180 8.42 -7.33 17.10
CA ASP A 180 7.64 -8.57 17.22
C ASP A 180 7.16 -9.07 15.85
N ALA A 181 6.76 -8.16 14.96
CA ALA A 181 6.37 -8.52 13.59
C ALA A 181 7.50 -9.19 12.79
N LEU A 182 8.77 -8.83 13.03
CA LEU A 182 9.91 -9.52 12.42
C LEU A 182 10.00 -10.99 12.81
N ASN A 183 9.58 -11.35 14.04
CA ASN A 183 9.62 -12.74 14.49
C ASN A 183 8.69 -13.63 13.68
N ALA A 184 7.57 -13.08 13.17
CA ALA A 184 6.58 -13.82 12.38
C ALA A 184 7.18 -14.51 11.15
N PHE A 185 8.25 -13.95 10.55
CA PHE A 185 8.92 -14.55 9.38
C PHE A 185 9.74 -15.81 9.72
N THR A 186 10.08 -16.00 11.00
CA THR A 186 10.96 -17.08 11.47
C THR A 186 10.23 -18.18 12.26
N GLU A 187 8.99 -17.95 12.68
CA GLU A 187 8.20 -18.89 13.49
C GLU A 187 7.82 -20.18 12.74
N LEU A 188 7.64 -20.10 11.42
CA LEU A 188 7.28 -21.22 10.57
C LEU A 188 8.50 -21.68 9.77
N SER A 189 9.31 -22.56 10.38
CA SER A 189 10.54 -23.09 9.78
C SER A 189 10.27 -24.15 8.70
N VAL A 190 9.12 -24.82 8.73
CA VAL A 190 8.77 -25.92 7.80
C VAL A 190 7.88 -25.41 6.66
N LYS A 191 8.42 -25.38 5.44
CA LYS A 191 7.71 -24.94 4.23
C LYS A 191 7.17 -26.16 3.45
N TYR A 192 5.85 -26.36 3.50
CA TYR A 192 5.22 -27.51 2.86
C TYR A 192 4.96 -27.34 1.35
N GLN A 193 4.79 -26.10 0.88
CA GLN A 193 4.38 -25.78 -0.51
C GLN A 193 5.38 -24.87 -1.21
N THR A 194 5.50 -24.98 -2.53
CA THR A 194 6.24 -24.01 -3.35
C THR A 194 5.49 -22.67 -3.36
N ALA A 195 6.21 -21.58 -3.15
CA ALA A 195 5.66 -20.24 -3.19
C ALA A 195 6.61 -19.29 -3.95
N ALA A 196 6.23 -18.03 -4.10
CA ALA A 196 7.00 -17.03 -4.84
C ALA A 196 8.31 -16.63 -4.12
N ASP A 197 8.50 -17.09 -2.87
CA ASP A 197 9.72 -16.88 -2.08
C ASP A 197 10.90 -17.76 -2.51
N GLY A 198 10.76 -18.53 -3.60
CA GLY A 198 11.81 -19.39 -4.15
C GLY A 198 12.17 -20.59 -3.26
N ALA A 199 11.44 -20.83 -2.17
CA ALA A 199 11.75 -21.91 -1.25
C ALA A 199 11.38 -23.28 -1.83
N GLU A 200 12.31 -24.22 -1.75
CA GLU A 200 12.07 -25.58 -2.19
C GLU A 200 11.12 -26.33 -1.25
N PRO A 201 10.09 -27.02 -1.78
CA PRO A 201 9.13 -27.73 -0.96
C PRO A 201 9.70 -29.04 -0.41
N ILE A 202 9.26 -29.41 0.80
CA ILE A 202 9.77 -30.58 1.55
C ILE A 202 9.66 -31.93 0.81
N TYR A 203 8.71 -32.08 -0.11
CA TYR A 203 8.53 -33.34 -0.85
C TYR A 203 9.69 -33.65 -1.82
N LYS A 204 10.56 -32.68 -2.14
CA LYS A 204 11.77 -32.90 -2.93
C LYS A 204 12.92 -33.53 -2.14
N TYR A 205 12.83 -33.58 -0.81
CA TYR A 205 13.84 -34.16 0.07
C TYR A 205 13.51 -35.61 0.49
N ARG A 206 12.57 -36.27 -0.19
CA ARG A 206 12.20 -37.68 -0.02
C ARG A 206 12.60 -38.48 -1.25
#